data_AF-A0A4U9HY68-F1
#
_entry.id   AF-A0A4U9HY68-F1
#
_cell.length_a   1.000
_cell.length_b   1.000
_cell.length_c   1.000
_cell.angle_alpha   90.00
_cell.angle_beta   90.00
_cell.angle_gamma   90.00
#
_symmetry.space_group_name_H-M   'P 1'
#
loop_
_entity.id
_entity.type
_entity.pdbx_description
1 polymer ?
#
loop_
_entity_poly.entity_id
_entity_poly.type
_entity_poly.pdbx_seq_one_letter_code
_entity_poly.pdbx_strand_id
1 'polypeptide(L)'
;MRLFTGLTALCAAALFSSQALAAPLILATKSFTEQHILSAMTVQYLQKKGFQVQPQTNIATVISRNAMINKQIDMTWEYTGTSLIILTTSTNACHRRSLTRQ
;
A
#
# COMPACT_ATOMS: atom_id res chain seq x y z
N MET A 1 -18.21 -44.09 -26.08
CA MET A 1 -16.86 -43.65 -25.66
C MET A 1 -16.53 -42.19 -26.00
N ARG A 2 -16.96 -41.61 -27.14
CA ARG A 2 -16.63 -40.23 -27.52
C ARG A 2 -17.27 -39.12 -26.67
N LEU A 3 -18.42 -39.38 -26.03
CA LEU A 3 -19.09 -38.42 -25.14
C LEU A 3 -18.36 -38.24 -23.80
N PHE A 4 -17.81 -39.32 -23.23
CA PHE A 4 -17.11 -39.27 -21.95
C PHE A 4 -15.76 -38.55 -22.04
N THR A 5 -15.07 -38.65 -23.18
CA THR A 5 -13.83 -37.89 -23.46
C THR A 5 -14.06 -36.40 -23.62
N GLY A 6 -15.25 -35.98 -24.08
CA GLY A 6 -15.60 -34.56 -24.18
C GLY A 6 -15.88 -33.93 -22.81
N LEU A 7 -16.53 -34.68 -21.91
CA LEU A 7 -16.88 -34.22 -20.57
C LEU A 7 -15.64 -34.08 -19.68
N THR A 8 -14.68 -35.00 -19.79
CA THR A 8 -13.40 -34.90 -19.07
C THR A 8 -12.51 -33.76 -19.56
N ALA A 9 -12.50 -33.48 -20.87
CA ALA A 9 -11.77 -32.34 -21.43
C ALA A 9 -12.33 -30.98 -20.97
N LEU A 10 -13.67 -30.88 -20.82
CA LEU A 10 -14.32 -29.65 -20.32
C LEU A 10 -14.01 -29.39 -18.84
N CYS A 11 -13.99 -30.44 -18.00
CA CYS A 11 -13.59 -30.31 -16.59
C CYS A 11 -12.11 -29.96 -16.43
N ALA A 12 -11.23 -30.49 -17.28
CA ALA A 12 -9.81 -30.14 -17.24
C ALA A 12 -9.58 -28.65 -17.56
N ALA A 13 -10.30 -28.08 -18.54
CA ALA A 13 -10.21 -26.66 -18.87
C ALA A 13 -10.69 -25.74 -17.74
N ALA A 14 -11.69 -26.16 -16.96
CA ALA A 14 -12.22 -25.39 -15.82
C ALA A 14 -11.26 -25.31 -14.62
N LEU A 15 -10.27 -26.20 -14.52
CA LEU A 15 -9.24 -26.16 -13.48
C LEU A 15 -8.08 -25.20 -13.81
N PHE A 16 -7.91 -24.81 -15.08
CA PHE A 16 -6.84 -23.92 -15.52
C PHE A 16 -7.20 -22.42 -15.49
N SER A 17 -8.47 -22.06 -15.25
CA SER A 17 -8.95 -20.67 -15.37
C SER A 17 -8.81 -19.82 -14.09
N SER A 18 -8.30 -20.37 -12.99
CA SER A 18 -8.13 -19.63 -11.74
C SER A 18 -6.79 -18.89 -11.69
N GLN A 19 -6.61 -17.90 -12.58
CA GLN A 19 -5.50 -16.96 -12.46
C GLN A 19 -5.90 -15.85 -11.47
N ALA A 20 -5.30 -15.85 -10.28
CA ALA A 20 -5.48 -14.76 -9.33
C ALA A 20 -4.78 -13.50 -9.87
N LEU A 21 -5.57 -12.51 -10.29
CA LEU A 21 -5.05 -11.20 -10.66
C LEU A 21 -4.60 -10.47 -9.39
N ALA A 22 -3.29 -10.25 -9.25
CA ALA A 22 -2.75 -9.43 -8.18
C ALA A 22 -3.19 -7.97 -8.35
N ALA A 23 -3.78 -7.40 -7.30
CA ALA A 23 -4.13 -5.98 -7.27
C ALA A 23 -2.86 -5.10 -7.37
N PRO A 24 -2.93 -3.94 -8.03
CA PRO A 24 -1.80 -3.02 -8.11
C PRO A 24 -1.46 -2.46 -6.73
N LEU A 25 -0.16 -2.32 -6.43
CA LEU A 25 0.34 -1.70 -5.22
C LEU A 25 0.05 -0.20 -5.25
N ILE A 26 -0.58 0.33 -4.21
CA ILE A 26 -0.88 1.76 -4.09
C ILE A 26 0.23 2.45 -3.31
N LEU A 27 1.01 3.28 -4.01
CA LEU A 27 2.10 4.06 -3.42
C LEU A 27 1.67 5.52 -3.27
N ALA A 28 1.61 6.01 -2.03
CA ALA A 28 1.21 7.38 -1.75
C ALA A 28 2.39 8.32 -1.50
N THR A 29 2.24 9.56 -1.95
CA THR A 29 3.30 10.57 -1.97
C THR A 29 2.80 11.87 -1.38
N LYS A 30 3.63 12.52 -0.56
CA LYS A 30 3.32 13.83 0.02
C LYS A 30 3.69 14.95 -0.95
N SER A 31 3.13 16.13 -0.73
CA SER A 31 3.36 17.35 -1.53
C SER A 31 4.73 18.00 -1.27
N PHE A 32 5.81 17.21 -1.23
CA PHE A 32 7.19 17.68 -1.11
C PHE A 32 8.00 17.20 -2.30
N THR A 33 8.90 18.03 -2.80
CA THR A 33 9.68 17.74 -4.02
C THR A 33 10.51 16.47 -3.88
N GLU A 34 11.18 16.28 -2.73
CA GLU A 34 11.98 15.08 -2.44
C GLU A 34 11.13 13.82 -2.44
N GLN A 35 9.92 13.92 -1.89
CA GLN A 35 8.99 12.80 -1.80
C GLN A 35 8.48 12.39 -3.19
N HIS A 36 8.24 13.35 -4.09
CA HIS A 36 7.92 13.07 -5.49
C HIS A 36 9.04 12.32 -6.20
N ILE A 37 10.29 12.73 -6.00
CA ILE A 37 11.46 12.06 -6.60
C ILE A 37 11.61 10.64 -6.04
N LEU A 38 11.56 10.46 -4.72
CA LEU A 38 11.67 9.14 -4.06
C LEU A 38 10.55 8.19 -4.49
N SER A 39 9.32 8.69 -4.52
CA SER A 39 8.16 7.97 -5.04
C SER A 39 8.37 7.51 -6.48
N ALA A 40 8.78 8.42 -7.37
CA ALA A 40 8.99 8.12 -8.78
C ALA A 40 10.10 7.07 -9.00
N MET A 41 11.20 7.14 -8.23
CA MET A 41 12.25 6.11 -8.27
C MET A 41 11.73 4.75 -7.81
N THR A 42 10.89 4.74 -6.77
CA THR A 42 10.33 3.50 -6.20
C THR A 42 9.34 2.85 -7.16
N VAL A 43 8.47 3.64 -7.79
CA VAL A 43 7.53 3.18 -8.82
C VAL A 43 8.29 2.52 -9.97
N GLN A 44 9.32 3.19 -10.50
CA GLN A 44 10.15 2.62 -11.58
C GLN A 44 10.87 1.33 -11.15
N TYR A 45 11.39 1.28 -9.93
CA TYR A 45 12.05 0.09 -9.39
C TYR A 45 11.08 -1.11 -9.30
N LEU A 46 9.89 -0.89 -8.74
CA LEU A 46 8.88 -1.94 -8.57
C LEU A 46 8.28 -2.39 -9.90
N GLN A 47 8.04 -1.47 -10.83
CA GLN A 47 7.61 -1.79 -12.19
C GLN A 47 8.65 -2.64 -12.92
N LYS A 48 9.95 -2.32 -12.79
CA LYS A 48 11.04 -3.14 -13.35
C LYS A 48 11.08 -4.56 -12.76
N LYS A 49 10.58 -4.75 -11.53
CA LYS A 49 10.48 -6.05 -10.87
C LYS A 49 9.20 -6.83 -11.24
N GLY A 50 8.34 -6.26 -12.09
CA GLY A 50 7.10 -6.89 -12.54
C GLY A 50 5.88 -6.60 -11.67
N PHE A 51 5.98 -5.68 -10.71
CA PHE A 51 4.82 -5.24 -9.93
C PHE A 51 4.06 -4.14 -10.65
N GLN A 52 2.73 -4.22 -10.63
CA GLN A 52 1.90 -3.07 -11.01
C GLN A 52 1.82 -2.11 -9.83
N VAL A 53 2.17 -0.85 -10.04
CA VAL A 53 2.16 0.19 -9.00
C VAL A 53 1.33 1.36 -9.47
N GLN A 54 0.37 1.78 -8.64
CA GLN A 54 -0.47 2.94 -8.85
C GLN A 54 0.00 4.08 -7.93
N PRO A 55 0.65 5.13 -8.47
CA PRO A 55 1.06 6.28 -7.67
C PRO A 55 -0.13 7.18 -7.32
N GLN A 56 -0.25 7.54 -6.03
CA GLN A 56 -1.22 8.50 -5.49
C GLN A 56 -0.47 9.70 -4.94
N THR A 57 -0.57 10.84 -5.62
CA THR A 57 0.25 12.02 -5.30
C THR A 57 -0.47 13.02 -4.40
N ASN A 58 0.31 13.83 -3.69
CA ASN A 58 -0.16 14.96 -2.87
C ASN A 58 -1.11 14.58 -1.72
N ILE A 59 -0.86 13.46 -1.05
CA ILE A 59 -1.62 13.00 0.12
C ILE A 59 -1.02 13.57 1.41
N ALA A 60 -1.85 14.15 2.28
CA ALA A 60 -1.42 14.67 3.59
C ALA A 60 -1.08 13.53 4.57
N THR A 61 -0.08 13.72 5.45
CA THR A 61 0.40 12.70 6.41
C THR A 61 -0.71 12.03 7.24
N VAL A 62 -1.66 12.82 7.75
CA VAL A 62 -2.78 12.30 8.56
C VAL A 62 -3.76 11.45 7.74
N ILE A 63 -3.94 11.79 6.46
CA ILE A 63 -4.77 11.03 5.52
C ILE A 63 -4.05 9.73 5.16
N SER A 64 -2.75 9.79 4.84
CA SER A 64 -1.94 8.62 4.52
C SER A 64 -1.98 7.58 5.62
N ARG A 65 -1.93 7.98 6.90
CA ARG A 65 -2.01 7.05 8.03
C ARG A 65 -3.34 6.31 8.09
N ASN A 66 -4.46 7.02 8.00
CA ASN A 66 -5.79 6.41 8.02
C ASN A 66 -6.02 5.53 6.78
N ALA A 67 -5.60 5.99 5.62
CA ALA A 67 -5.70 5.23 4.38
C ALA A 67 -4.84 3.95 4.40
N MET A 68 -3.65 3.96 5.02
CA MET A 68 -2.87 2.73 5.26
C MET A 68 -3.57 1.77 6.22
N ILE A 69 -4.14 2.26 7.32
CA ILE A 69 -4.91 1.42 8.27
C ILE A 69 -6.11 0.76 7.57
N ASN A 70 -6.77 1.49 6.69
CA ASN A 70 -7.91 1.03 5.90
C ASN A 70 -7.53 0.26 4.63
N LYS A 71 -6.24 -0.06 4.41
CA LYS A 71 -5.73 -0.79 3.22
C LYS A 71 -6.04 -0.11 1.87
N GLN A 72 -6.18 1.21 1.88
CA GLN A 72 -6.34 2.03 0.67
C GLN A 72 -4.98 2.48 0.09
N ILE A 73 -3.93 2.43 0.90
CA ILE A 73 -2.54 2.71 0.52
C ILE A 73 -1.70 1.58 1.08
N ASP A 74 -0.83 1.00 0.25
CA ASP A 74 0.04 -0.09 0.66
C ASP A 74 1.38 0.42 1.18
N MET A 75 1.87 1.53 0.62
CA MET A 75 3.17 2.08 1.00
C MET A 75 3.27 3.59 0.82
N THR A 76 4.10 4.22 1.64
CA THR A 76 4.46 5.64 1.54
C THR A 76 5.83 5.87 2.16
N TRP A 77 6.54 6.91 1.72
CA TRP A 77 7.82 7.31 2.30
C TRP A 77 7.59 8.22 3.51
N GLU A 78 8.16 7.85 4.65
CA GLU A 78 8.04 8.61 5.90
C GLU A 78 9.40 8.99 6.48
N TYR A 79 9.45 10.19 7.05
CA TYR A 79 10.59 10.60 7.85
C TYR A 79 10.43 10.02 9.26
N THR A 80 11.49 9.40 9.77
CA THR A 80 11.50 8.78 11.10
C THR A 80 11.26 9.80 12.21
N GLY A 81 11.82 11.00 12.10
CA GLY A 81 11.59 12.11 13.05
C GLY A 81 10.12 12.56 13.09
N THR A 82 9.49 12.70 11.92
CA THR A 82 8.06 13.04 11.80
C THR A 82 7.18 11.93 12.38
N SER A 83 7.54 10.67 12.13
CA SER A 83 6.82 9.50 12.67
C SER A 83 6.88 9.45 14.20
N LEU A 84 8.03 9.78 14.80
CA LEU A 84 8.18 9.84 16.25
C LEU A 84 7.24 10.88 16.86
N ILE A 85 7.19 12.09 16.29
CA ILE A 85 6.38 13.20 16.81
C ILE A 85 4.88 12.99 16.53
N ILE A 86 4.52 12.67 15.29
CA ILE A 86 3.14 12.70 14.81
C ILE A 86 2.44 11.36 15.00
N LEU A 87 3.13 10.23 14.83
CA LEU A 87 2.51 8.90 14.92
C LEU A 87 2.68 8.25 16.30
N THR A 88 3.75 8.57 17.03
CA THR A 88 4.08 7.90 18.31
C THR A 88 3.71 8.74 19.54
N THR A 89 3.85 10.07 19.50
CA THR A 89 3.71 10.91 20.71
C THR A 89 2.41 11.71 20.80
N SER A 90 1.63 11.86 19.74
CA SER A 90 0.51 12.82 19.69
C SER A 90 -0.74 12.42 20.48
N THR A 91 -0.94 11.15 20.87
CA THR A 91 -2.05 10.76 21.76
C THR A 91 -1.66 10.63 23.23
N ASN A 92 -0.43 10.15 23.54
CA ASN A 92 -0.04 9.83 24.92
C ASN A 92 0.94 10.82 25.57
N ALA A 93 1.66 11.65 24.79
CA ALA A 93 2.62 12.60 25.39
C ALA A 93 1.96 13.90 25.87
N CYS A 94 0.87 14.34 25.22
CA CYS A 94 0.12 15.51 25.66
C CYS A 94 -0.65 15.23 26.97
N HIS A 95 -1.24 14.04 27.10
CA HIS A 95 -1.96 13.64 28.31
C HIS A 95 -1.03 13.34 29.50
N ARG A 96 0.17 12.79 29.25
CA ARG A 96 1.11 12.45 30.33
C ARG A 96 1.93 13.65 30.85
N ARG A 97 2.02 14.75 30.11
CA ARG A 97 2.68 15.99 30.58
C ARG A 97 1.81 16.87 31.47
N SER A 98 0.48 16.70 31.48
CA SER A 98 -0.36 17.42 32.45
C SER A 98 -0.36 16.77 33.83
N LEU A 99 -0.09 15.47 33.92
CA LEU A 99 -0.10 14.70 35.18
C LEU A 99 1.24 14.69 35.93
N THR A 100 2.33 15.16 35.31
CA THR A 100 3.65 15.32 35.97
C THR A 100 4.01 16.76 36.28
N ARG A 101 3.04 17.68 36.15
CA ARG A 101 3.15 19.10 36.47
C ARG A 101 2.09 19.53 37.51
N GLN A 102 1.80 18.63 38.45
CA GLN A 102 1.14 18.91 39.74
C GLN A 102 1.97 18.29 40.85
#